data_AF-A0A957KDC0-F1
#
_entry.id   AF-A0A957KDC0-F1
#
_cell.length_a   1.000
_cell.length_b   1.000
_cell.length_c   1.000
_cell.angle_alpha   90.00
_cell.angle_beta   90.00
_cell.angle_gamma   90.00
#
_symmetry.space_group_name_H-M   'P 1'
#
loop_
_entity.id
_entity.type
_entity.pdbx_description
1 polymer ?
#
loop_
_entity_poly.entity_id
_entity_poly.type
_entity_poly.pdbx_seq_one_letter_code
_entity_poly.pdbx_strand_id
1 'polypeptide(L)'
;MTIRYRRNINCLTQNQLHDLREAYQAIYDLPESSPDSFATLGGIHGLPLPDWCDHGAPGFLTWHRAYMRAFEKALQSVHCDVMLPFWDWSSGPTTGVPAACRNPTYINRSGNSVPNPLYSGPIASAAGGGNTSRRADIDATTFGDIATSAQSAMSSSSFSAFQSALNGPHGSVHGRTGGQMGSVARAGFDPIFYLHHCNVDRLWWN
;
A
#
# COMPACT_ATOMS: atom_id res chain seq x y z
N MET A 1 -11.28 -26.14 -4.83
CA MET A 1 -10.66 -24.83 -5.17
C MET A 1 -11.32 -23.78 -4.29
N THR A 2 -10.55 -23.06 -3.48
CA THR A 2 -11.10 -22.01 -2.61
C THR A 2 -10.69 -20.66 -3.16
N ILE A 3 -11.66 -19.81 -3.50
CA ILE A 3 -11.40 -18.44 -3.93
C ILE A 3 -10.92 -17.65 -2.71
N ARG A 4 -9.77 -16.99 -2.82
CA ARG A 4 -9.25 -16.06 -1.80
C ARG A 4 -9.44 -14.63 -2.30
N TYR A 5 -9.78 -13.70 -1.39
CA TYR A 5 -10.02 -12.30 -1.71
C TYR A 5 -9.35 -11.37 -0.69
N ARG A 6 -8.97 -10.17 -1.14
CA ARG A 6 -8.39 -9.12 -0.30
C ARG A 6 -9.44 -8.60 0.68
N ARG A 7 -9.08 -8.49 1.96
CA ARG A 7 -9.97 -7.98 3.03
C ARG A 7 -9.55 -6.58 3.44
N ASN A 8 -10.48 -5.83 4.05
CA ASN A 8 -10.12 -4.60 4.73
C ASN A 8 -9.14 -4.96 5.85
N ILE A 9 -8.02 -4.25 5.95
CA ILE A 9 -7.00 -4.50 6.99
C ILE A 9 -7.59 -4.44 8.40
N ASN A 10 -8.59 -3.58 8.63
CA ASN A 10 -9.26 -3.45 9.93
C ASN A 10 -10.13 -4.68 10.29
N CYS A 11 -10.36 -5.59 9.34
CA CYS A 11 -11.12 -6.83 9.54
C CYS A 11 -10.21 -8.07 9.61
N LEU A 12 -8.89 -7.90 9.57
CA LEU A 12 -7.96 -9.02 9.74
C LEU A 12 -7.93 -9.46 11.21
N THR A 13 -7.89 -10.78 11.43
CA THR A 13 -7.64 -11.34 12.76
C THR A 13 -6.20 -11.07 13.19
N GLN A 14 -5.91 -11.20 14.48
CA GLN A 14 -4.54 -11.04 14.99
C GLN A 14 -3.55 -12.00 14.29
N ASN A 15 -3.94 -13.26 14.05
CA ASN A 15 -3.11 -14.22 13.32
C ASN A 15 -2.83 -13.75 11.89
N GLN A 16 -3.83 -13.22 11.19
CA GLN A 16 -3.63 -12.69 9.84
C GLN A 16 -2.75 -11.45 9.81
N LEU A 17 -2.82 -10.60 10.83
CA LEU A 17 -1.90 -9.47 10.98
C LEU A 17 -0.47 -9.92 11.29
N HIS A 18 -0.29 -11.00 12.04
CA HIS A 18 1.02 -11.62 12.22
C HIS A 18 1.57 -12.17 10.91
N ASP A 19 0.77 -12.97 10.20
CA ASP A 19 1.16 -13.53 8.89
C ASP A 19 1.59 -12.43 7.92
N LEU A 20 0.81 -11.34 7.84
CA LEU A 20 1.13 -10.19 7.00
C LEU A 20 2.45 -9.51 7.42
N ARG A 21 2.67 -9.27 8.72
CA ARG A 21 3.91 -8.65 9.20
C ARG A 21 5.11 -9.54 8.97
N GLU A 22 4.99 -10.83 9.22
CA GLU A 22 6.05 -11.82 9.00
C GLU A 22 6.42 -11.89 7.51
N ALA A 23 5.43 -11.85 6.61
CA ALA A 23 5.67 -11.82 5.16
C ALA A 23 6.38 -10.52 4.72
N TYR A 24 5.94 -9.36 5.21
CA TYR A 24 6.61 -8.08 4.92
C TYR A 24 8.06 -8.08 5.44
N GLN A 25 8.28 -8.51 6.68
CA GLN A 25 9.62 -8.58 7.25
C GLN A 25 10.51 -9.52 6.43
N ALA A 26 10.00 -10.69 6.03
CA ALA A 26 10.77 -11.64 5.23
C ALA A 26 11.20 -11.06 3.88
N ILE A 27 10.36 -10.28 3.19
CA ILE A 27 10.77 -9.61 1.94
C ILE A 27 11.63 -8.35 2.16
N TYR A 28 11.63 -7.76 3.37
CA TYR A 28 12.58 -6.71 3.77
C TYR A 28 13.98 -7.28 3.96
N ASP A 29 14.06 -8.52 4.46
CA ASP A 29 15.33 -9.21 4.75
C ASP A 29 15.96 -9.84 3.50
N LEU A 30 15.24 -9.89 2.37
CA LEU A 30 15.79 -10.34 1.10
C LEU A 30 16.85 -9.34 0.58
N PRO A 31 17.95 -9.84 -0.04
CA PRO A 31 18.92 -8.96 -0.69
C PRO A 31 18.26 -8.07 -1.74
N GLU A 32 18.73 -6.83 -1.92
CA GLU A 32 18.20 -5.90 -2.96
C GLU A 32 18.34 -6.46 -4.40
N SER A 33 19.17 -7.48 -4.62
CA SER A 33 19.29 -8.18 -5.90
C SER A 33 18.18 -9.22 -6.14
N SER A 34 17.40 -9.57 -5.11
CA SER A 34 16.28 -10.50 -5.25
C SER A 34 15.09 -9.80 -5.90
N PRO A 35 14.49 -10.37 -6.96
CA PRO A 35 13.32 -9.78 -7.61
C PRO A 35 12.09 -9.68 -6.69
N ASP A 36 12.04 -10.50 -5.64
CA ASP A 36 10.97 -10.51 -4.65
C ASP A 36 11.27 -9.63 -3.42
N SER A 37 12.44 -8.96 -3.37
CA SER A 37 12.76 -8.06 -2.27
C SER A 37 11.87 -6.81 -2.29
N PHE A 38 11.58 -6.28 -1.11
CA PHE A 38 10.84 -5.04 -1.00
C PHE A 38 11.57 -3.85 -1.64
N ALA A 39 12.90 -3.84 -1.56
CA ALA A 39 13.72 -2.80 -2.19
C ALA A 39 13.58 -2.82 -3.72
N THR A 40 13.61 -4.00 -4.35
CA THR A 40 13.40 -4.11 -5.80
C THR A 40 11.97 -3.75 -6.18
N LEU A 41 10.98 -4.33 -5.49
CA LEU A 41 9.57 -4.13 -5.81
C LEU A 41 9.17 -2.67 -5.63
N GLY A 42 9.48 -2.06 -4.48
CA GLY A 42 9.18 -0.67 -4.18
C GLY A 42 9.76 0.31 -5.20
N GLY A 43 10.88 -0.05 -5.83
CA GLY A 43 11.53 0.78 -6.85
C GLY A 43 10.88 0.75 -8.23
N ILE A 44 10.02 -0.24 -8.52
CA ILE A 44 9.30 -0.34 -9.80
C ILE A 44 8.42 0.89 -10.07
N HIS A 45 7.96 1.59 -9.02
CA HIS A 45 7.06 2.74 -9.12
C HIS A 45 7.78 4.08 -9.39
N GLY A 46 9.11 4.16 -9.32
CA GLY A 46 9.78 5.45 -9.51
C GLY A 46 11.30 5.40 -9.48
N LEU A 47 11.91 5.25 -8.30
CA LEU A 47 13.36 5.13 -8.13
C LEU A 47 13.77 3.76 -7.61
N PRO A 48 14.87 3.16 -8.09
CA PRO A 48 15.81 3.72 -9.08
C PRO A 48 15.23 3.74 -10.51
N LEU A 49 15.70 4.68 -11.33
CA LEU A 49 15.30 4.79 -12.74
C LEU A 49 15.74 3.56 -13.56
N PRO A 50 15.05 3.22 -14.66
CA PRO A 50 13.92 3.96 -15.25
C PRO A 50 12.63 3.81 -14.44
N ASP A 51 11.80 4.86 -14.45
CA ASP A 51 10.44 4.81 -13.91
C ASP A 51 9.56 4.02 -14.89
N TRP A 52 8.76 3.08 -14.37
CA TRP A 52 7.88 2.22 -15.14
C TRP A 52 6.40 2.58 -14.97
N CYS A 53 6.09 3.57 -14.14
CA CYS A 53 4.73 3.98 -13.83
C CYS A 53 4.38 5.31 -14.51
N ASP A 54 3.52 5.25 -15.54
CA ASP A 54 2.99 6.47 -16.17
C ASP A 54 1.80 7.04 -15.35
N HIS A 55 2.07 7.95 -14.41
CA HIS A 55 1.03 8.61 -13.62
C HIS A 55 0.11 9.48 -14.48
N GLY A 56 -1.20 9.33 -14.31
CA GLY A 56 -2.21 10.11 -15.06
C GLY A 56 -2.44 9.65 -16.51
N ALA A 57 -1.74 8.61 -16.97
CA ALA A 57 -1.94 8.02 -18.29
C ALA A 57 -3.09 6.99 -18.30
N PRO A 58 -3.63 6.63 -19.49
CA PRO A 58 -4.69 5.65 -19.63
C PRO A 58 -4.42 4.27 -18.99
N GLY A 59 -3.15 3.91 -18.75
CA GLY A 59 -2.73 2.63 -18.17
C GLY A 59 -2.65 2.57 -16.65
N PHE A 60 -2.95 3.66 -15.93
CA PHE A 60 -2.78 3.76 -14.47
C PHE A 60 -3.40 2.58 -13.70
N LEU A 61 -4.69 2.30 -13.92
CA LEU A 61 -5.40 1.24 -13.17
C LEU A 61 -4.88 -0.16 -13.51
N THR A 62 -4.66 -0.43 -14.80
CA THR A 62 -4.18 -1.74 -15.26
C THR A 62 -2.77 -2.04 -14.80
N TRP A 63 -1.89 -1.04 -14.80
CA TRP A 63 -0.51 -1.18 -14.36
C TRP A 63 -0.45 -1.44 -12.85
N HIS A 64 -1.15 -0.64 -12.04
CA HIS A 64 -1.17 -0.83 -10.58
C HIS A 64 -1.80 -2.17 -10.19
N ARG A 65 -2.83 -2.66 -10.92
CA ARG A 65 -3.38 -4.00 -10.70
C ARG A 65 -2.31 -5.09 -10.89
N ALA A 66 -1.55 -5.03 -11.98
CA ALA A 66 -0.47 -5.99 -12.25
C ALA A 66 0.64 -5.88 -11.19
N TYR A 67 0.98 -4.66 -10.79
CA TYR A 67 1.98 -4.41 -9.75
C TYR A 67 1.57 -4.95 -8.38
N MET A 68 0.33 -4.70 -7.93
CA MET A 68 -0.21 -5.27 -6.69
C MET A 68 -0.19 -6.80 -6.72
N ARG A 69 -0.44 -7.42 -7.89
CA ARG A 69 -0.36 -8.87 -8.04
C ARG A 69 1.08 -9.39 -7.96
N ALA A 70 2.06 -8.67 -8.52
CA ALA A 70 3.47 -9.02 -8.40
C ALA A 70 3.93 -8.94 -6.93
N PHE A 71 3.60 -7.85 -6.23
CA PHE A 71 3.94 -7.71 -4.82
C PHE A 71 3.27 -8.77 -3.93
N GLU A 72 1.99 -9.07 -4.17
CA GLU A 72 1.29 -10.15 -3.44
C GLU A 72 1.93 -11.51 -3.68
N LYS A 73 2.44 -11.79 -4.90
CA LYS A 73 3.20 -13.02 -5.18
C LYS A 73 4.52 -13.09 -4.41
N ALA A 74 5.24 -11.97 -4.28
CA ALA A 74 6.46 -11.91 -3.50
C ALA A 74 6.19 -12.20 -2.01
N LEU A 75 5.13 -11.62 -1.43
CA LEU A 75 4.68 -11.99 -0.08
C LEU A 75 4.34 -13.49 0.01
N GLN A 76 3.66 -14.03 -1.01
CA GLN A 76 3.28 -15.45 -1.06
C GLN A 76 4.47 -16.41 -1.25
N SER A 77 5.60 -15.92 -1.76
CA SER A 77 6.82 -16.72 -1.89
C SER A 77 7.43 -17.09 -0.53
N VAL A 78 7.22 -16.22 0.47
CA VAL A 78 7.71 -16.40 1.85
C VAL A 78 6.59 -16.80 2.82
N HIS A 79 5.33 -16.45 2.53
CA HIS A 79 4.15 -16.82 3.32
C HIS A 79 2.93 -17.09 2.41
N CYS A 80 2.74 -18.35 2.03
CA CYS A 80 1.85 -18.77 0.93
C CYS A 80 0.37 -18.43 1.10
N ASP A 81 -0.10 -18.18 2.33
CA ASP A 81 -1.49 -17.89 2.65
C ASP A 81 -1.82 -16.41 2.80
N VAL A 82 -0.80 -15.54 2.77
CA VAL A 82 -1.00 -14.09 2.83
C VAL A 82 -1.65 -13.56 1.56
N MET A 83 -2.58 -12.64 1.76
CA MET A 83 -3.11 -11.75 0.73
C MET A 83 -2.91 -10.31 1.17
N LEU A 84 -2.66 -9.42 0.20
CA LEU A 84 -2.65 -8.00 0.51
C LEU A 84 -4.05 -7.57 1.01
N PRO A 85 -4.16 -6.89 2.16
CA PRO A 85 -5.39 -6.24 2.52
C PRO A 85 -5.50 -4.88 1.83
N PHE A 86 -6.70 -4.30 1.85
CA PHE A 86 -6.91 -2.91 1.45
C PHE A 86 -7.14 -2.01 2.67
N TRP A 87 -6.75 -0.75 2.56
CA TRP A 87 -7.13 0.31 3.49
C TRP A 87 -8.30 1.10 2.91
N ASP A 88 -9.47 1.01 3.54
CA ASP A 88 -10.67 1.71 3.08
C ASP A 88 -10.70 3.17 3.56
N TRP A 89 -10.39 4.08 2.65
CA TRP A 89 -10.53 5.53 2.80
C TRP A 89 -11.74 6.09 2.01
N SER A 90 -12.59 5.19 1.47
CA SER A 90 -13.61 5.49 0.45
C SER A 90 -15.06 5.37 0.95
N SER A 91 -15.32 4.50 1.93
CA SER A 91 -16.69 4.19 2.37
C SER A 91 -17.26 5.15 3.43
N GLY A 92 -16.46 6.08 3.95
CA GLY A 92 -16.92 7.04 4.96
C GLY A 92 -15.78 7.85 5.59
N PRO A 93 -16.08 8.77 6.52
CA PRO A 93 -15.06 9.53 7.21
C PRO A 93 -14.15 8.61 8.02
N THR A 94 -12.88 8.58 7.66
CA THR A 94 -11.83 7.89 8.41
C THR A 94 -10.79 8.89 8.90
N THR A 95 -10.24 8.63 10.08
CA THR A 95 -9.15 9.40 10.67
C THR A 95 -7.94 8.49 10.89
N GLY A 96 -6.80 8.95 10.40
CA GLY A 96 -5.54 8.24 10.46
C GLY A 96 -5.42 7.06 9.51
N VAL A 97 -4.19 6.53 9.45
CA VAL A 97 -3.90 5.27 8.78
C VAL A 97 -4.48 4.09 9.57
N PRO A 98 -4.56 2.87 9.00
CA PRO A 98 -5.02 1.70 9.73
C PRO A 98 -4.26 1.48 11.04
N ALA A 99 -4.96 1.04 12.09
CA ALA A 99 -4.37 0.86 13.42
C ALA A 99 -3.13 -0.05 13.42
N ALA A 100 -3.12 -1.08 12.55
CA ALA A 100 -2.00 -1.99 12.38
C ALA A 100 -0.69 -1.32 11.90
N CYS A 101 -0.79 -0.12 11.33
CA CYS A 101 0.31 0.63 10.72
C CYS A 101 0.76 1.85 11.56
N ARG A 102 0.13 2.13 12.71
CA ARG A 102 0.37 3.37 13.50
C ARG A 102 1.58 3.30 14.42
N ASN A 103 1.81 2.15 15.03
CA ASN A 103 2.85 1.99 16.05
C ASN A 103 4.15 1.48 15.44
N PRO A 104 5.33 2.00 15.87
CA PRO A 104 6.63 1.58 15.36
C PRO A 104 7.00 0.15 15.77
N THR A 105 6.34 -0.40 16.78
CA THR A 105 6.53 -1.77 17.24
C THR A 105 5.20 -2.52 17.39
N TYR A 106 5.26 -3.84 17.43
CA TYR A 106 4.15 -4.73 17.78
C TYR A 106 4.65 -5.89 18.65
N ILE A 107 3.75 -6.54 19.37
CA ILE A 107 4.05 -7.77 20.10
C ILE A 107 3.98 -8.93 19.12
N ASN A 108 5.07 -9.67 18.89
CA ASN A 108 5.10 -10.82 17.99
C ASN A 108 4.49 -12.09 18.63
N ARG A 109 4.46 -13.20 17.87
CA ARG A 109 3.90 -14.49 18.33
C ARG A 109 4.62 -15.06 19.56
N SER A 110 5.88 -14.68 19.78
CA SER A 110 6.68 -15.06 20.95
C SER A 110 6.49 -14.13 22.15
N GLY A 111 5.60 -13.13 22.05
CA GLY A 111 5.34 -12.17 23.13
C GLY A 111 6.35 -11.02 23.22
N ASN A 112 7.27 -10.90 22.27
CA ASN A 112 8.32 -9.86 22.28
C ASN A 112 7.87 -8.61 21.52
N SER A 113 8.24 -7.43 22.04
CA SER A 113 8.11 -6.16 21.31
C SER A 113 9.19 -6.08 20.23
N VAL A 114 8.78 -6.02 18.97
CA VAL A 114 9.67 -5.98 17.79
C VAL A 114 9.25 -4.88 16.82
N PRO A 115 10.13 -4.39 15.92
CA PRO A 115 9.76 -3.42 14.89
C PRO A 115 8.55 -3.87 14.07
N ASN A 116 7.66 -2.92 13.75
CA ASN A 116 6.47 -3.18 12.95
C ASN A 116 6.76 -2.89 11.47
N PRO A 117 6.84 -3.92 10.61
CA PRO A 117 7.18 -3.72 9.21
C PRO A 117 6.08 -2.98 8.43
N LEU A 118 4.87 -2.85 8.98
CA LEU A 118 3.78 -2.05 8.38
C LEU A 118 3.84 -0.55 8.75
N TYR A 119 4.69 -0.17 9.70
CA TYR A 119 4.89 1.22 10.12
C TYR A 119 5.81 1.98 9.17
N SER A 120 6.90 1.33 8.74
CA SER A 120 7.95 1.92 7.90
C SER A 120 8.61 0.82 7.07
N GLY A 121 8.98 1.13 5.82
CA GLY A 121 9.68 0.22 4.92
C GLY A 121 11.09 0.70 4.61
N PRO A 122 12.04 -0.21 4.33
CA PRO A 122 13.38 0.16 3.87
C PRO A 122 13.31 0.73 2.45
N ILE A 123 14.08 1.79 2.20
CA ILE A 123 14.25 2.41 0.89
C ILE A 123 15.50 1.81 0.25
N ALA A 124 15.41 1.40 -1.00
CA ALA A 124 16.56 0.85 -1.74
C ALA A 124 17.75 1.82 -1.68
N SER A 125 18.95 1.26 -1.60
CA SER A 125 20.20 2.04 -1.52
C SER A 125 20.32 3.02 -2.70
N ALA A 126 19.96 2.57 -3.91
CA ALA A 126 19.96 3.39 -5.12
C ALA A 126 18.86 4.49 -5.14
N ALA A 127 17.85 4.40 -4.28
CA ALA A 127 16.79 5.40 -4.13
C ALA A 127 17.03 6.39 -2.97
N GLY A 128 18.18 6.27 -2.28
CA GLY A 128 18.61 7.15 -1.19
C GLY A 128 18.79 6.45 0.16
N GLY A 129 18.44 5.17 0.28
CA GLY A 129 18.59 4.40 1.50
C GLY A 129 17.71 4.87 2.67
N GLY A 130 17.87 4.19 3.81
CA GLY A 130 17.14 4.49 5.04
C GLY A 130 15.72 3.92 5.03
N ASN A 131 14.83 4.57 5.77
CA ASN A 131 13.49 4.08 6.05
C ASN A 131 12.44 5.14 5.72
N THR A 132 11.26 4.70 5.30
CA THR A 132 10.15 5.63 5.06
C THR A 132 9.62 6.23 6.35
N SER A 133 9.12 7.45 6.23
CA SER A 133 8.36 8.13 7.26
C SER A 133 7.04 8.64 6.67
N ARG A 134 6.15 9.04 7.56
CA ARG A 134 4.86 9.68 7.26
C ARG A 134 4.80 10.99 8.02
N ARG A 135 3.81 11.83 7.73
CA ARG A 135 3.62 13.08 8.50
C ARG A 135 3.43 12.80 9.99
N ALA A 136 3.87 13.72 10.85
CA ALA A 136 3.85 13.54 12.30
C ALA A 136 2.43 13.42 12.88
N ASP A 137 1.46 14.09 12.27
CA ASP A 137 0.04 14.10 12.65
C ASP A 137 -0.79 13.11 11.83
N ILE A 138 -0.17 12.06 11.27
CA ILE A 138 -0.85 11.12 10.37
C ILE A 138 -2.07 10.49 11.05
N ASP A 139 -1.97 10.15 12.33
CA ASP A 139 -3.05 9.48 13.07
C ASP A 139 -4.23 10.40 13.42
N ALA A 140 -4.04 11.72 13.33
CA ALA A 140 -5.09 12.73 13.48
C ALA A 140 -5.59 13.26 12.13
N THR A 141 -4.95 12.87 11.02
CA THR A 141 -5.30 13.35 9.69
C THR A 141 -6.64 12.76 9.24
N THR A 142 -7.56 13.62 8.79
CA THR A 142 -8.87 13.21 8.30
C THR A 142 -8.81 12.88 6.80
N PHE A 143 -9.62 11.89 6.39
CA PHE A 143 -9.78 11.47 4.99
C PHE A 143 -11.26 11.55 4.54
N GLY A 144 -12.15 12.17 5.33
CA GLY A 144 -13.59 12.05 5.09
C GLY A 144 -14.13 12.72 3.84
N ASP A 145 -13.53 13.81 3.39
CA ASP A 145 -13.86 14.44 2.10
C ASP A 145 -13.34 13.65 0.90
N ILE A 146 -12.30 12.82 1.09
CA ILE A 146 -11.82 11.89 0.06
C ILE A 146 -12.87 10.82 -0.21
N ALA A 147 -13.60 10.35 0.81
CA ALA A 147 -14.66 9.36 0.65
C ALA A 147 -15.76 9.85 -0.31
N THR A 148 -16.22 11.09 -0.16
CA THR A 148 -17.20 11.72 -1.08
C THR A 148 -16.69 11.76 -2.52
N SER A 149 -15.42 12.15 -2.70
CA SER A 149 -14.79 12.21 -4.02
C SER A 149 -14.63 10.83 -4.64
N ALA A 150 -14.29 9.81 -3.85
CA ALA A 150 -14.19 8.42 -4.28
C ALA A 150 -15.53 7.85 -4.74
N GLN A 151 -16.60 8.09 -3.97
CA GLN A 151 -17.96 7.67 -4.31
C GLN A 151 -18.47 8.37 -5.58
N SER A 152 -18.07 9.62 -5.79
CA SER A 152 -18.36 10.35 -7.02
C SER A 152 -17.61 9.78 -8.22
N ALA A 153 -16.36 9.33 -8.05
CA ALA A 153 -15.63 8.63 -9.10
C ALA A 153 -16.30 7.31 -9.48
N MET A 154 -16.70 6.51 -8.49
CA MET A 154 -17.39 5.23 -8.68
C MET A 154 -18.73 5.33 -9.44
N SER A 155 -19.39 6.48 -9.45
CA SER A 155 -20.63 6.66 -10.22
C SER A 155 -20.41 6.94 -11.71
N SER A 156 -19.15 6.95 -12.17
CA SER A 156 -18.80 7.16 -13.57
C SER A 156 -19.29 6.04 -14.47
N SER A 157 -19.84 6.38 -15.64
CA SER A 157 -20.43 5.42 -16.58
C SER A 157 -19.44 4.82 -17.60
N SER A 158 -18.17 5.22 -17.57
CA SER A 158 -17.15 4.69 -18.46
C SER A 158 -15.82 4.50 -17.73
N PHE A 159 -15.01 3.56 -18.21
CA PHE A 159 -13.67 3.30 -17.67
C PHE A 159 -12.79 4.55 -17.68
N SER A 160 -12.82 5.34 -18.77
CA SER A 160 -12.02 6.56 -18.89
C SER A 160 -12.47 7.65 -17.92
N ALA A 161 -13.78 7.81 -17.74
CA ALA A 161 -14.34 8.75 -16.77
C ALA A 161 -13.99 8.35 -15.32
N PHE A 162 -14.15 7.07 -14.98
CA PHE A 162 -13.80 6.53 -13.67
C PHE A 162 -12.31 6.76 -13.36
N GLN A 163 -11.42 6.37 -14.26
CA GLN A 163 -9.98 6.52 -14.07
C GLN A 163 -9.58 7.99 -13.88
N SER A 164 -10.14 8.89 -14.70
CA SER A 164 -9.88 10.32 -14.58
C SER A 164 -10.38 10.88 -13.24
N ALA A 165 -11.60 10.53 -12.84
CA ALA A 165 -12.21 10.99 -11.59
C ALA A 165 -11.49 10.46 -10.35
N LEU A 166 -10.96 9.24 -10.40
CA LEU A 166 -10.27 8.63 -9.27
C LEU A 166 -8.88 9.24 -8.98
N ASN A 167 -8.25 9.90 -9.97
CA ASN A 167 -6.92 10.51 -9.80
C ASN A 167 -6.87 11.50 -8.62
N GLY A 168 -7.92 12.29 -8.43
CA GLY A 168 -8.05 13.27 -7.35
C GLY A 168 -8.05 12.64 -5.94
N PRO A 169 -9.02 11.79 -5.59
CA PRO A 169 -9.04 11.11 -4.29
C PRO A 169 -7.82 10.20 -4.06
N HIS A 170 -7.33 9.50 -5.09
CA HIS A 170 -6.07 8.74 -5.03
C HIS A 170 -4.88 9.62 -4.62
N GLY A 171 -4.63 10.72 -5.36
CA GLY A 171 -3.53 11.63 -5.08
C GLY A 171 -3.66 12.33 -3.72
N SER A 172 -4.91 12.57 -3.28
CA SER A 172 -5.18 13.14 -1.96
C SER A 172 -4.75 12.23 -0.82
N VAL A 173 -4.91 10.90 -0.95
CA VAL A 173 -4.41 9.95 0.06
C VAL A 173 -2.88 9.99 0.12
N HIS A 174 -2.19 9.95 -1.01
CA HIS A 174 -0.74 10.10 -1.09
C HIS A 174 -0.25 11.38 -0.38
N GLY A 175 -0.80 12.53 -0.77
CA GLY A 175 -0.43 13.82 -0.20
C GLY A 175 -0.73 13.93 1.30
N ARG A 176 -1.87 13.37 1.75
CA ARG A 176 -2.24 13.38 3.17
C ARG A 176 -1.48 12.38 4.01
N THR A 177 -0.98 11.28 3.46
CA THR A 177 -0.08 10.39 4.20
C THR A 177 1.28 11.06 4.42
N GLY A 178 1.76 11.82 3.42
CA GLY A 178 3.01 12.57 3.50
C GLY A 178 4.25 11.68 3.57
N GLY A 179 5.41 12.28 3.86
CA GLY A 179 6.69 11.58 3.80
C GLY A 179 6.93 10.96 2.41
N GLN A 180 7.37 9.71 2.35
CA GLN A 180 7.62 9.05 1.06
C GLN A 180 6.35 8.79 0.26
N MET A 181 5.19 8.60 0.90
CA MET A 181 3.91 8.49 0.19
C MET A 181 3.55 9.76 -0.61
N GLY A 182 4.04 10.92 -0.21
CA GLY A 182 3.86 12.18 -0.94
C GLY A 182 4.82 12.36 -2.14
N SER A 183 5.77 11.44 -2.33
CA SER A 183 6.76 11.49 -3.41
C SER A 183 6.52 10.34 -4.38
N VAL A 184 6.09 10.64 -5.60
CA VAL A 184 5.90 9.62 -6.66
C VAL A 184 7.12 8.71 -6.79
N ALA A 185 8.31 9.30 -6.80
CA ALA A 185 9.60 8.61 -6.90
C ALA A 185 9.87 7.59 -5.78
N ARG A 186 9.23 7.73 -4.61
CA ARG A 186 9.55 6.93 -3.42
C ARG A 186 8.33 6.31 -2.72
N ALA A 187 7.12 6.55 -3.21
CA ALA A 187 5.89 6.09 -2.56
C ALA A 187 5.83 4.57 -2.44
N GLY A 188 6.35 3.83 -3.44
CA GLY A 188 6.41 2.36 -3.43
C GLY A 188 7.23 1.76 -2.28
N PHE A 189 8.05 2.54 -1.58
CA PHE A 189 8.81 2.08 -0.42
C PHE A 189 8.05 2.20 0.90
N ASP A 190 6.86 2.82 0.95
CA ASP A 190 6.03 2.80 2.17
C ASP A 190 5.08 1.59 2.11
N PRO A 191 5.04 0.71 3.13
CA PRO A 191 4.15 -0.44 3.13
C PRO A 191 2.66 -0.09 2.96
N ILE A 192 2.21 1.11 3.35
CA ILE A 192 0.81 1.54 3.16
C ILE A 192 0.47 1.77 1.68
N PHE A 193 1.45 2.00 0.82
CA PHE A 193 1.25 2.11 -0.63
C PHE A 193 0.41 0.94 -1.16
N TYR A 194 0.79 -0.28 -0.79
CA TYR A 194 0.14 -1.50 -1.28
C TYR A 194 -1.30 -1.63 -0.77
N LEU A 195 -1.55 -1.22 0.48
CA LEU A 195 -2.90 -1.21 1.07
C LEU A 195 -3.79 -0.15 0.39
N HIS A 196 -3.21 1.01 0.09
CA HIS A 196 -3.86 2.11 -0.61
C HIS A 196 -4.24 1.68 -2.04
N HIS A 197 -3.29 1.14 -2.81
CA HIS A 197 -3.51 0.71 -4.18
C HIS A 197 -4.38 -0.55 -4.29
N CYS A 198 -4.42 -1.41 -3.25
CA CYS A 198 -5.43 -2.46 -3.17
C CYS A 198 -6.85 -1.90 -2.99
N ASN A 199 -7.02 -0.74 -2.33
CA ASN A 199 -8.32 -0.06 -2.29
C ASN A 199 -8.65 0.59 -3.63
N VAL A 200 -7.69 1.22 -4.30
CA VAL A 200 -7.85 1.73 -5.68
C VAL A 200 -8.33 0.63 -6.64
N ASP A 201 -7.67 -0.53 -6.60
CA ASP A 201 -8.03 -1.69 -7.41
C ASP A 201 -9.42 -2.24 -7.06
N ARG A 202 -9.80 -2.24 -5.78
CA ARG A 202 -11.13 -2.61 -5.30
C ARG A 202 -12.21 -1.66 -5.83
N LEU A 203 -11.95 -0.35 -5.84
CA LEU A 203 -12.90 0.66 -6.30
C LEU A 203 -13.17 0.56 -7.80
N TRP A 204 -12.23 0.04 -8.59
CA TRP A 204 -12.46 -0.20 -10.02
C TRP A 204 -13.46 -1.34 -10.27
N TRP A 205 -13.60 -2.28 -9.34
CA TRP A 205 -14.53 -3.40 -9.50
C TRP A 205 -15.98 -3.06 -9.11
N ASN A 206 -16.19 -2.08 -8.22
CA ASN A 206 -17.49 -1.75 -7.64
C ASN A 206 -18.24 -0.69 -8.45
#